data_AF-A0ABD3P9Y1-F1
#
_entry.id   AF-A0ABD3P9Y1-F1
#
_cell.length_a   1.000
_cell.length_b   1.000
_cell.length_c   1.000
_cell.angle_alpha   90.00
_cell.angle_beta   90.00
_cell.angle_gamma   90.00
#
_symmetry.space_group_name_H-M   'P 1'
#
loop_
_entity.id
_entity.type
_entity.pdbx_description
1 polymer ?
#
loop_
_entity_poly.entity_id
_entity_poly.type
_entity_poly.pdbx_seq_one_letter_code
_entity_poly.pdbx_strand_id
1 'polypeptide(L)'
;MHQSAQPIQHCWHHAVNSQSKLEHALSSVNEPTIKIQSIEADIIFSHSKQQSVMGHPPDTDGDLTLTSFLEQLQSSQFQYSSGKCTQRIVKLDFKCNTSFQSSIPCIQSYLQHLPTRFHHSVWINADILPGPGEDLDDAEFQLKLKPKFNAHEFLETVTNHLTGTTLSIGWTTSLTDKRAVYTNEMVNGMIQVLKPYSKLQVTFPVRATSFRNSWNALKLLYENDWTVTLWWSLDKLESEEMDWIYTTLEEGDELLKNRTYYDLIGFPV
;
A
#
# COMPACT_ATOMS: atom_id res chain seq x y z
N MET A 1 -6.59 -27.22 -4.95
CA MET A 1 -6.98 -25.81 -4.74
C MET A 1 -5.89 -25.18 -3.91
N HIS A 2 -5.10 -24.26 -4.46
CA HIS A 2 -4.18 -23.46 -3.66
C HIS A 2 -5.02 -22.41 -2.93
N GLN A 3 -5.12 -22.49 -1.60
CA GLN A 3 -5.69 -21.38 -0.82
C GLN A 3 -4.69 -20.22 -0.87
N SER A 4 -5.12 -19.09 -1.43
CA SER A 4 -4.43 -17.82 -1.24
C SER A 4 -4.34 -17.52 0.27
N ALA A 5 -3.29 -16.84 0.70
CA ALA A 5 -3.26 -16.29 2.05
C ALA A 5 -4.46 -15.37 2.23
N GLN A 6 -5.14 -15.47 3.37
CA GLN A 6 -6.16 -14.49 3.71
C GLN A 6 -5.48 -13.16 4.05
N PRO A 7 -6.07 -11.99 3.75
CA PRO A 7 -5.49 -10.69 4.07
C PRO A 7 -4.96 -10.55 5.50
N ILE A 8 -5.65 -11.14 6.47
CA ILE A 8 -5.28 -11.17 7.89
C ILE A 8 -3.96 -11.90 8.17
N GLN A 9 -3.48 -12.75 7.27
CA GLN A 9 -2.29 -13.59 7.45
C GLN A 9 -1.00 -12.94 6.96
N HIS A 10 -1.05 -11.67 6.53
CA HIS A 10 0.09 -10.97 5.98
C HIS A 10 0.85 -10.17 7.05
N CYS A 11 2.06 -10.61 7.37
CA CYS A 11 3.04 -9.83 8.11
C CYS A 11 3.79 -8.89 7.15
N TRP A 12 3.71 -7.59 7.44
CA TRP A 12 4.33 -6.53 6.65
C TRP A 12 5.72 -6.19 7.16
N HIS A 13 6.67 -6.05 6.23
CA HIS A 13 7.89 -5.29 6.46
C HIS A 13 7.68 -3.91 5.82
N HIS A 14 7.38 -2.94 6.68
CA HIS A 14 7.05 -1.57 6.32
C HIS A 14 8.30 -0.73 6.02
N ALA A 15 8.19 0.22 5.09
CA ALA A 15 9.21 1.19 4.71
C ALA A 15 10.58 0.55 4.39
N VAL A 16 10.61 -0.44 3.49
CA VAL A 16 11.83 -1.12 3.02
C VAL A 16 12.60 -0.22 2.04
N ASN A 17 13.06 0.92 2.57
CA ASN A 17 13.56 2.04 1.78
C ASN A 17 15.09 2.05 1.59
N SER A 18 15.77 0.95 1.93
CA SER A 18 17.24 0.87 1.83
C SER A 18 17.71 -0.54 1.50
N GLN A 19 18.95 -0.65 1.00
CA GLN A 19 19.57 -1.94 0.67
C GLN A 19 19.58 -2.88 1.88
N SER A 20 19.96 -2.38 3.05
CA SER A 20 19.99 -3.19 4.28
C SER A 20 18.61 -3.71 4.70
N LYS A 21 17.55 -2.90 4.54
CA LYS A 21 16.19 -3.36 4.83
C LYS A 21 15.71 -4.40 3.82
N LEU A 22 16.05 -4.24 2.54
CA LEU A 22 15.71 -5.23 1.53
C LEU A 22 16.39 -6.57 1.82
N GLU A 23 17.70 -6.56 2.15
CA GLU A 23 18.43 -7.78 2.52
C GLU A 23 17.77 -8.52 3.70
N HIS A 24 17.36 -7.77 4.72
CA HIS A 24 16.60 -8.34 5.84
C HIS A 24 15.26 -8.94 5.37
N ALA A 25 14.51 -8.24 4.51
CA ALA A 25 13.26 -8.74 3.95
C ALA A 25 13.45 -10.05 3.18
N LEU A 26 14.48 -10.11 2.33
CA LEU A 26 14.78 -11.25 1.47
C LEU A 26 15.31 -12.46 2.24
N SER A 27 15.93 -12.26 3.41
CA SER A 27 16.37 -13.36 4.28
C SER A 27 15.21 -14.28 4.69
N SER A 28 13.98 -13.74 4.79
CA SER A 28 12.76 -14.51 5.05
C SER A 28 12.41 -15.57 4.00
N VAL A 29 13.03 -15.53 2.82
CA VAL A 29 12.86 -16.58 1.80
C VAL A 29 13.48 -17.89 2.29
N ASN A 30 14.64 -17.80 2.94
CA ASN A 30 15.44 -18.96 3.33
C ASN A 30 15.37 -19.25 4.84
N GLU A 31 14.89 -18.30 5.64
CA GLU A 31 14.79 -18.42 7.10
C GLU A 31 13.32 -18.53 7.55
N PRO A 32 12.80 -19.74 7.85
CA PRO A 32 11.39 -19.94 8.19
C PRO A 32 10.91 -19.24 9.47
N THR A 33 11.85 -18.80 10.32
CA THR A 33 11.56 -18.07 11.56
C THR A 33 11.20 -16.61 11.29
N ILE A 34 11.60 -16.05 10.15
CA ILE A 34 11.30 -14.68 9.75
C ILE A 34 10.00 -14.69 8.94
N LYS A 35 8.91 -14.28 9.58
CA LYS A 35 7.60 -14.16 8.94
C LYS A 35 7.45 -12.79 8.27
N ILE A 36 7.88 -12.69 7.00
CA ILE A 36 7.59 -11.53 6.14
C ILE A 36 6.86 -12.04 4.90
N GLN A 37 5.57 -11.74 4.80
CA GLN A 37 4.78 -12.05 3.62
C GLN A 37 4.58 -10.83 2.71
N SER A 38 4.70 -9.62 3.24
CA SER A 38 4.49 -8.41 2.46
C SER A 38 5.64 -7.44 2.66
N ILE A 39 6.08 -6.81 1.57
CA ILE A 39 7.02 -5.70 1.59
C ILE A 39 6.26 -4.46 1.14
N GLU A 40 6.42 -3.37 1.86
CA GLU A 40 6.04 -2.03 1.43
C GLU A 40 7.31 -1.18 1.34
N ALA A 41 7.45 -0.42 0.26
CA ALA A 41 8.60 0.45 0.05
C ALA A 41 8.19 1.76 -0.62
N ASP A 42 8.67 2.86 -0.05
CA ASP A 42 8.44 4.21 -0.53
C ASP A 42 9.39 4.54 -1.70
N ILE A 43 8.87 5.24 -2.71
CA ILE A 43 9.59 5.54 -3.94
C ILE A 43 9.55 7.04 -4.26
N ILE A 44 10.73 7.64 -4.28
CA ILE A 44 10.98 9.03 -4.65
C ILE A 44 11.77 9.12 -5.96
N PHE A 45 11.82 10.32 -6.53
CA PHE A 45 12.64 10.60 -7.71
C PHE A 45 13.98 11.21 -7.29
N SER A 46 15.07 10.53 -7.63
CA SER A 46 16.42 11.05 -7.41
C SER A 46 16.84 11.93 -8.58
N HIS A 47 16.98 13.24 -8.34
CA HIS A 47 17.50 14.16 -9.35
C HIS A 47 19.00 13.96 -9.61
N SER A 48 19.77 13.45 -8.65
CA SER A 48 21.19 13.15 -8.86
C SER A 48 21.37 11.94 -9.79
N LYS A 49 20.54 10.90 -9.62
CA LYS A 49 20.60 9.65 -10.39
C LYS A 49 19.67 9.64 -11.62
N GLN A 50 18.81 10.66 -11.76
CA GLN A 50 17.77 10.79 -12.81
C GLN A 50 16.87 9.55 -12.92
N GLN A 51 16.52 8.94 -11.79
CA GLN A 51 15.71 7.73 -11.73
C GLN A 51 15.00 7.57 -10.39
N SER A 52 14.07 6.62 -10.33
CA SER A 52 13.34 6.27 -9.11
C SER A 52 14.22 5.47 -8.15
N VAL A 53 14.17 5.84 -6.88
CA VAL A 53 14.92 5.20 -5.80
C VAL A 53 14.00 4.95 -4.61
N MET A 54 14.36 3.96 -3.80
CA MET A 54 13.73 3.70 -2.52
C MET A 54 14.05 4.84 -1.56
N GLY A 55 13.03 5.40 -0.93
CA GLY A 55 13.16 6.57 -0.06
C GLY A 55 11.82 7.22 0.25
N HIS A 56 11.75 7.91 1.38
CA HIS A 56 10.55 8.63 1.82
C HIS A 56 10.90 10.10 2.08
N PRO A 57 10.07 11.08 1.66
CA PRO A 57 10.29 12.49 2.00
C PRO A 57 10.55 12.70 3.51
N PRO A 58 11.51 13.54 3.91
CA PRO A 58 12.17 14.58 3.11
C PRO A 58 13.38 14.11 2.29
N ASP A 59 13.65 12.80 2.23
CA ASP A 59 14.74 12.28 1.40
C ASP A 59 14.54 12.66 -0.07
N THR A 60 15.64 12.97 -0.75
CA THR A 60 15.68 13.32 -2.18
C THR A 60 16.53 12.37 -3.01
N ASP A 61 17.12 11.37 -2.36
CA ASP A 61 17.92 10.31 -2.96
C ASP A 61 17.92 9.07 -2.03
N GLY A 62 18.38 7.94 -2.54
CA GLY A 62 18.44 6.67 -1.80
C GLY A 62 19.61 5.80 -2.26
N ASP A 63 20.03 4.87 -1.43
CA ASP A 63 21.12 3.91 -1.74
C ASP A 63 20.67 2.78 -2.67
N LEU A 64 19.35 2.59 -2.80
CA LEU A 64 18.74 1.50 -3.57
C LEU A 64 17.83 2.05 -4.67
N THR A 65 18.15 1.76 -5.93
CA THR A 65 17.27 2.10 -7.06
C THR A 65 16.07 1.15 -7.14
N LEU A 66 14.95 1.61 -7.69
CA LEU A 66 13.78 0.74 -7.91
C LEU A 66 14.12 -0.45 -8.82
N THR A 67 14.90 -0.22 -9.87
CA THR A 67 15.35 -1.30 -10.77
C THR A 67 16.12 -2.37 -10.00
N SER A 68 17.10 -1.98 -9.18
CA SER A 68 17.89 -2.95 -8.40
C SER A 68 17.03 -3.66 -7.34
N PHE A 69 16.11 -2.95 -6.70
CA PHE A 69 15.15 -3.56 -5.76
C PHE A 69 14.32 -4.67 -6.43
N LEU A 70 13.75 -4.40 -7.61
CA LEU A 70 12.96 -5.38 -8.36
C LEU A 70 13.82 -6.57 -8.86
N GLU A 71 15.03 -6.32 -9.35
CA GLU A 71 15.98 -7.37 -9.76
C GLU A 71 16.37 -8.30 -8.61
N GLN A 72 16.58 -7.74 -7.41
CA GLN A 72 16.90 -8.52 -6.21
C GLN A 72 15.68 -9.32 -5.71
N LEU A 73 14.47 -8.77 -5.76
CA LEU A 73 13.23 -9.52 -5.49
C LEU A 73 13.03 -10.69 -6.45
N GLN A 74 13.34 -10.49 -7.73
CA GLN A 74 13.27 -11.56 -8.73
C GLN A 74 14.31 -12.63 -8.46
N SER A 75 15.57 -12.24 -8.24
CA SER A 75 16.69 -13.16 -8.03
C SER A 75 16.54 -14.00 -6.75
N SER A 76 16.01 -13.39 -5.69
CA SER A 76 15.70 -14.08 -4.43
C SER A 76 14.45 -14.96 -4.50
N GLN A 77 13.68 -14.91 -5.60
CA GLN A 77 12.43 -15.64 -5.73
C GLN A 77 11.41 -15.31 -4.63
N PHE A 78 11.42 -14.07 -4.11
CA PHE A 78 10.55 -13.64 -3.01
C PHE A 78 9.07 -13.95 -3.30
N GLN A 79 8.57 -13.59 -4.48
CA GLN A 79 7.18 -13.85 -4.88
C GLN A 79 6.95 -15.25 -5.48
N TYR A 80 7.99 -16.07 -5.66
CA TYR A 80 7.91 -17.40 -6.28
C TYR A 80 7.94 -18.55 -5.28
N SER A 81 8.34 -18.29 -4.03
CA SER A 81 8.55 -19.32 -3.02
C SER A 81 7.31 -20.20 -2.85
N SER A 82 7.43 -21.44 -3.33
CA SER A 82 6.36 -22.41 -3.55
C SER A 82 6.17 -23.38 -2.38
N GLY A 83 6.77 -23.10 -1.23
CA GLY A 83 6.65 -23.89 -0.01
C GLY A 83 5.49 -23.43 0.87
N LYS A 84 4.34 -24.12 0.78
CA LYS A 84 3.17 -24.03 1.68
C LYS A 84 2.67 -22.60 1.96
N CYS A 85 1.75 -22.15 1.10
CA CYS A 85 0.73 -21.13 1.39
C CYS A 85 1.24 -19.87 2.10
N THR A 86 1.76 -18.91 1.34
CA THR A 86 1.26 -17.53 1.40
C THR A 86 1.70 -16.78 0.16
N GLN A 87 0.75 -16.13 -0.52
CA GLN A 87 1.05 -15.16 -1.57
C GLN A 87 1.90 -14.04 -0.96
N ARG A 88 3.06 -13.72 -1.54
CA ARG A 88 3.89 -12.61 -1.04
C ARG A 88 3.65 -11.32 -1.82
N ILE A 89 3.39 -10.24 -1.11
CA ILE A 89 3.04 -8.93 -1.69
C ILE A 89 4.28 -8.04 -1.76
N VAL A 90 4.42 -7.31 -2.86
CA VAL A 90 5.37 -6.21 -3.01
C VAL A 90 4.55 -4.97 -3.33
N LYS A 91 4.50 -4.03 -2.39
CA LYS A 91 3.78 -2.76 -2.50
C LYS A 91 4.78 -1.63 -2.78
N LEU A 92 4.60 -1.00 -3.92
CA LEU A 92 5.40 0.11 -4.44
C LEU A 92 4.68 1.43 -4.15
N ASP A 93 5.09 2.15 -3.11
CA ASP A 93 4.45 3.39 -2.66
C ASP A 93 5.10 4.63 -3.28
N PHE A 94 4.50 5.13 -4.36
CA PHE A 94 4.99 6.31 -5.07
C PHE A 94 4.63 7.60 -4.34
N LYS A 95 5.65 8.42 -4.08
CA LYS A 95 5.48 9.72 -3.39
C LYS A 95 5.33 10.91 -4.34
N CYS A 96 5.57 10.74 -5.64
CA CYS A 96 5.31 11.77 -6.64
C CYS A 96 5.09 11.19 -8.05
N ASN A 97 4.40 11.95 -8.91
CA ASN A 97 4.15 11.54 -10.29
C ASN A 97 5.45 11.31 -11.09
N THR A 98 6.49 12.11 -10.85
CA THR A 98 7.77 11.96 -11.57
C THR A 98 8.39 10.59 -11.34
N SER A 99 8.45 10.11 -10.09
CA SER A 99 8.99 8.78 -9.79
C SER A 99 8.08 7.67 -10.34
N PHE A 100 6.76 7.84 -10.31
CA PHE A 100 5.84 6.89 -10.91
C PHE A 100 6.06 6.73 -12.43
N GLN A 101 6.07 7.84 -13.17
CA GLN A 101 6.23 7.83 -14.63
C GLN A 101 7.59 7.26 -15.05
N SER A 102 8.69 7.61 -14.36
CA SER A 102 10.01 7.05 -14.66
C SER A 102 10.14 5.56 -14.35
N SER A 103 9.23 4.99 -13.55
CA SER A 103 9.27 3.59 -13.10
C SER A 103 8.52 2.62 -14.00
N ILE A 104 7.64 3.11 -14.88
CA ILE A 104 6.81 2.23 -15.72
C ILE A 104 7.65 1.18 -16.48
N PRO A 105 8.77 1.54 -17.14
CA PRO A 105 9.56 0.55 -17.89
C PRO A 105 10.15 -0.56 -17.00
N CYS A 106 10.66 -0.23 -15.80
CA CYS A 106 11.27 -1.23 -14.94
C CYS A 106 10.23 -2.14 -14.28
N ILE A 107 9.05 -1.60 -13.91
CA ILE A 107 7.93 -2.42 -13.42
C ILE A 107 7.44 -3.35 -14.52
N GLN A 108 7.30 -2.88 -15.77
CA GLN A 108 6.91 -3.73 -16.90
C GLN A 108 7.92 -4.85 -17.14
N SER A 109 9.22 -4.54 -17.10
CA SER A 109 10.28 -5.55 -17.18
C SER A 109 10.15 -6.59 -16.06
N TYR A 110 9.91 -6.16 -14.83
CA TYR A 110 9.69 -7.06 -13.70
C TYR A 110 8.47 -7.98 -13.91
N LEU A 111 7.34 -7.40 -14.33
CA LEU A 111 6.11 -8.15 -14.61
C LEU A 111 6.26 -9.14 -15.77
N GLN A 112 7.06 -8.84 -16.78
CA GLN A 112 7.36 -9.78 -17.87
C GLN A 112 8.08 -11.04 -17.40
N HIS A 113 8.90 -10.92 -16.35
CA HIS A 113 9.59 -12.06 -15.76
C HIS A 113 8.76 -12.77 -14.69
N LEU A 114 7.84 -12.05 -14.02
CA LEU A 114 6.92 -12.60 -13.02
C LEU A 114 5.78 -13.39 -13.68
N PRO A 115 5.50 -14.65 -13.28
CA PRO A 115 4.35 -15.40 -13.80
C PRO A 115 3.05 -14.61 -13.61
N THR A 116 2.22 -14.54 -14.65
CA THR A 116 0.99 -13.72 -14.67
C THR A 116 0.08 -13.95 -13.47
N ARG A 117 0.03 -15.18 -12.95
CA ARG A 117 -0.73 -15.54 -11.73
C ARG A 117 -0.24 -14.87 -10.44
N PHE A 118 0.86 -14.13 -10.46
CA PHE A 118 1.40 -13.38 -9.33
C PHE A 118 1.41 -11.87 -9.57
N HIS A 119 0.98 -11.40 -10.75
CA HIS A 119 0.94 -9.96 -11.05
C HIS A 119 0.12 -9.18 -10.03
N HIS A 120 -0.98 -9.76 -9.55
CA HIS A 120 -1.84 -9.16 -8.54
C HIS A 120 -1.17 -9.01 -7.17
N SER A 121 -0.02 -9.66 -6.97
CA SER A 121 0.80 -9.53 -5.77
C SER A 121 1.78 -8.36 -5.85
N VAL A 122 1.87 -7.67 -7.00
CA VAL A 122 2.54 -6.39 -7.14
C VAL A 122 1.49 -5.31 -6.95
N TRP A 123 1.65 -4.49 -5.91
CA TRP A 123 0.72 -3.44 -5.57
C TRP A 123 1.30 -2.09 -5.97
N ILE A 124 0.54 -1.30 -6.70
CA ILE A 124 0.89 0.05 -7.12
C ILE A 124 0.17 1.03 -6.21
N ASN A 125 0.92 1.73 -5.35
CA ASN A 125 0.37 2.61 -4.33
C ASN A 125 0.62 4.09 -4.63
N ALA A 126 -0.41 4.90 -4.40
CA ALA A 126 -0.32 6.36 -4.38
C ALA A 126 -1.49 6.98 -3.60
N ASP A 127 -1.24 8.12 -2.99
CA ASP A 127 -2.29 8.99 -2.45
C ASP A 127 -2.78 9.94 -3.55
N ILE A 128 -3.98 9.68 -4.07
CA ILE A 128 -4.49 10.34 -5.28
C ILE A 128 -5.60 11.36 -5.00
N LEU A 129 -6.17 11.36 -3.80
CA LEU A 129 -7.22 12.30 -3.37
C LEU A 129 -6.87 12.98 -2.04
N PRO A 130 -7.41 14.17 -1.75
CA PRO A 130 -7.20 14.84 -0.46
C PRO A 130 -7.93 14.08 0.66
N GLY A 131 -7.26 13.92 1.79
CA GLY A 131 -7.74 13.15 2.94
C GLY A 131 -7.88 13.96 4.22
N PRO A 132 -8.11 13.27 5.34
CA PRO A 132 -8.30 13.92 6.62
C PRO A 132 -7.03 14.59 7.18
N GLY A 133 -7.28 15.63 7.99
CA GLY A 133 -6.24 16.35 8.75
C GLY A 133 -5.87 17.72 8.18
N GLU A 134 -6.85 18.53 7.79
CA GLU A 134 -6.57 19.92 7.39
C GLU A 134 -5.88 20.70 8.51
N ASP A 135 -4.85 21.47 8.16
CA ASP A 135 -4.31 22.52 9.02
C ASP A 135 -4.77 23.87 8.46
N LEU A 136 -5.91 24.36 8.96
CA LEU A 136 -6.61 25.52 8.39
C LEU A 136 -5.80 26.82 8.47
N ASP A 137 -4.78 26.85 9.33
CA ASP A 137 -4.04 28.06 9.66
C ASP A 137 -2.68 28.19 8.93
N ASP A 138 -2.25 27.18 8.16
CA ASP A 138 -0.96 27.18 7.46
C ASP A 138 -1.11 26.89 5.95
N ALA A 139 -1.05 27.94 5.14
CA ALA A 139 -1.13 27.85 3.68
C ALA A 139 0.03 27.06 3.02
N GLU A 140 1.22 27.04 3.64
CA GLU A 140 2.36 26.25 3.16
C GLU A 140 2.15 24.76 3.47
N PHE A 141 1.60 24.45 4.64
CA PHE A 141 1.23 23.09 5.03
C PHE A 141 0.10 22.55 4.16
N GLN A 142 -0.90 23.38 3.82
CA GLN A 142 -1.97 23.02 2.89
C GLN A 142 -1.45 22.64 1.49
N LEU A 143 -0.36 23.25 1.01
CA LEU A 143 0.27 22.86 -0.25
C LEU A 143 0.95 21.47 -0.14
N LYS A 144 1.42 21.10 1.06
CA LYS A 144 1.99 19.78 1.35
C LYS A 144 0.91 18.70 1.44
N LEU A 145 -0.30 19.04 1.87
CA LEU A 145 -1.47 18.14 1.96
C LEU A 145 -2.22 17.90 0.63
N LYS A 146 -1.77 18.50 -0.48
CA LYS A 146 -2.33 18.19 -1.79
C LYS A 146 -1.76 16.89 -2.36
N PRO A 147 -2.60 16.05 -2.99
CA PRO A 147 -2.14 14.91 -3.75
C PRO A 147 -1.04 15.28 -4.74
N LYS A 148 -0.01 14.44 -4.82
CA LYS A 148 1.11 14.60 -5.76
C LYS A 148 0.85 13.95 -7.12
N PHE A 149 -0.39 13.52 -7.34
CA PHE A 149 -0.85 12.78 -8.51
C PHE A 149 -2.13 13.39 -9.04
N ASN A 150 -2.27 13.41 -10.37
CA ASN A 150 -3.57 13.52 -11.00
C ASN A 150 -4.23 12.14 -10.94
N ALA A 151 -5.39 12.03 -10.28
CA ALA A 151 -6.06 10.75 -10.07
C ALA A 151 -6.38 10.02 -11.38
N HIS A 152 -6.88 10.74 -12.40
CA HIS A 152 -7.24 10.12 -13.68
C HIS A 152 -6.02 9.66 -14.45
N GLU A 153 -4.98 10.50 -14.58
CA GLU A 153 -3.74 10.13 -15.29
C GLU A 153 -3.06 8.92 -14.63
N PHE A 154 -3.03 8.88 -13.30
CA PHE A 154 -2.48 7.74 -12.56
C PHE A 154 -3.25 6.45 -12.85
N LEU A 155 -4.58 6.49 -12.75
CA LEU A 155 -5.45 5.31 -12.98
C LEU A 155 -5.41 4.84 -14.43
N GLU A 156 -5.41 5.75 -15.41
CA GLU A 156 -5.25 5.41 -16.82
C GLU A 156 -3.89 4.75 -17.07
N THR A 157 -2.83 5.29 -16.47
CA THR A 157 -1.47 4.74 -16.63
C THR A 157 -1.40 3.32 -16.07
N VAL A 158 -1.89 3.08 -14.85
CA VAL A 158 -1.89 1.73 -14.25
C VAL A 158 -2.73 0.77 -15.11
N THR A 159 -3.92 1.20 -15.54
CA THR A 159 -4.83 0.38 -16.36
C THR A 159 -4.19 -0.06 -17.68
N ASN A 160 -3.51 0.86 -18.35
CA ASN A 160 -2.97 0.65 -19.70
C ASN A 160 -1.57 0.00 -19.71
N HIS A 161 -0.76 0.26 -18.68
CA HIS A 161 0.67 -0.13 -18.70
C HIS A 161 1.04 -1.19 -17.66
N LEU A 162 0.28 -1.32 -16.57
CA LEU A 162 0.58 -2.21 -15.44
C LEU A 162 -0.58 -3.20 -15.18
N THR A 163 -1.17 -3.71 -16.26
CA THR A 163 -2.34 -4.61 -16.20
C THR A 163 -2.06 -5.85 -15.36
N GLY A 164 -3.03 -6.24 -14.53
CA GLY A 164 -2.93 -7.42 -13.65
C GLY A 164 -2.35 -7.11 -12.27
N THR A 165 -1.78 -5.93 -12.05
CA THR A 165 -1.38 -5.46 -10.71
C THR A 165 -2.59 -5.10 -9.84
N THR A 166 -2.37 -5.02 -8.53
CA THR A 166 -3.38 -4.50 -7.59
C THR A 166 -3.13 -3.03 -7.34
N LEU A 167 -4.20 -2.24 -7.35
CA LEU A 167 -4.17 -0.82 -7.03
C LEU A 167 -4.30 -0.62 -5.52
N SER A 168 -3.39 0.10 -4.90
CA SER A 168 -3.43 0.46 -3.47
C SER A 168 -3.53 1.98 -3.34
N ILE A 169 -4.73 2.54 -3.40
CA ILE A 169 -4.91 4.00 -3.54
C ILE A 169 -5.53 4.64 -2.31
N GLY A 170 -4.87 5.70 -1.84
CA GLY A 170 -5.21 6.36 -0.59
C GLY A 170 -5.56 7.83 -0.77
N TRP A 171 -5.64 8.47 0.38
CA TRP A 171 -5.83 9.90 0.49
C TRP A 171 -4.59 10.53 1.11
N THR A 172 -4.17 11.69 0.62
CA THR A 172 -3.10 12.48 1.24
C THR A 172 -3.59 12.97 2.60
N THR A 173 -2.98 12.48 3.65
CA THR A 173 -3.41 12.73 5.03
C THR A 173 -2.38 13.53 5.81
N SER A 174 -2.82 14.32 6.78
CA SER A 174 -1.92 15.02 7.70
C SER A 174 -1.66 14.22 8.97
N LEU A 175 -0.47 14.37 9.55
CA LEU A 175 -0.14 13.85 10.87
C LEU A 175 -0.41 14.84 12.02
N THR A 176 -0.92 16.05 11.74
CA THR A 176 -1.29 17.06 12.76
C THR A 176 -2.32 16.52 13.74
N ASP A 177 -3.37 15.89 13.21
CA ASP A 177 -4.27 15.04 13.98
C ASP A 177 -4.16 13.59 13.48
N LYS A 178 -3.58 12.74 14.33
CA LYS A 178 -3.41 11.32 14.05
C LYS A 178 -4.74 10.57 13.92
N ARG A 179 -5.82 11.09 14.53
CA ARG A 179 -7.16 10.47 14.55
C ARG A 179 -8.16 11.19 13.65
N ALA A 180 -7.68 12.08 12.78
CA ALA A 180 -8.53 12.83 11.85
C ALA A 180 -9.41 11.89 11.02
N VAL A 181 -10.70 12.24 10.89
CA VAL A 181 -11.75 11.34 10.43
C VAL A 181 -11.96 11.42 8.93
N TYR A 182 -12.02 10.26 8.25
CA TYR A 182 -12.45 10.20 6.85
C TYR A 182 -13.95 10.48 6.75
N THR A 183 -14.33 11.47 5.95
CA THR A 183 -15.74 11.84 5.78
C THR A 183 -16.40 11.05 4.65
N ASN A 184 -17.73 11.08 4.60
CA ASN A 184 -18.48 10.48 3.49
C ASN A 184 -18.11 11.10 2.15
N GLU A 185 -17.84 12.40 2.11
CA GLU A 185 -17.44 13.12 0.89
C GLU A 185 -16.11 12.58 0.36
N MET A 186 -15.13 12.36 1.24
CA MET A 186 -13.82 11.80 0.89
C MET A 186 -13.96 10.38 0.33
N VAL A 187 -14.73 9.52 1.00
CA VAL A 187 -14.94 8.12 0.59
C VAL A 187 -15.75 8.05 -0.71
N ASN A 188 -16.83 8.81 -0.84
CA ASN A 188 -17.62 8.87 -2.06
C ASN A 188 -16.79 9.42 -3.23
N GLY A 189 -15.93 10.42 -3.00
CA GLY A 189 -15.01 10.93 -4.02
C GLY A 189 -14.13 9.82 -4.61
N MET A 190 -13.56 8.97 -3.76
CA MET A 190 -12.76 7.81 -4.19
C MET A 190 -13.60 6.81 -5.00
N ILE A 191 -14.80 6.48 -4.51
CA ILE A 191 -15.74 5.60 -5.21
C ILE A 191 -16.08 6.15 -6.60
N GLN A 192 -16.37 7.45 -6.72
CA GLN A 192 -16.69 8.08 -8.00
C GLN A 192 -15.52 8.00 -9.00
N VAL A 193 -14.31 8.29 -8.53
CA VAL A 193 -13.09 8.24 -9.35
C VAL A 193 -12.84 6.83 -9.89
N LEU A 194 -13.19 5.79 -9.14
CA LEU A 194 -12.99 4.39 -9.54
C LEU A 194 -14.08 3.82 -10.45
N LYS A 195 -15.24 4.49 -10.62
CA LYS A 195 -16.34 3.98 -11.46
C LYS A 195 -15.92 3.56 -12.87
N PRO A 196 -15.04 4.29 -13.60
CA PRO A 196 -14.60 3.87 -14.93
C PRO A 196 -13.66 2.66 -14.93
N TYR A 197 -13.11 2.28 -13.76
CA TYR A 197 -12.04 1.31 -13.60
C TYR A 197 -12.47 0.06 -12.83
N SER A 198 -13.73 -0.35 -12.97
CA SER A 198 -14.35 -1.46 -12.21
C SER A 198 -13.68 -2.83 -12.37
N LYS A 199 -12.75 -2.99 -13.32
CA LYS A 199 -11.98 -4.22 -13.54
C LYS A 199 -10.68 -4.29 -12.72
N LEU A 200 -10.24 -3.19 -12.12
CA LEU A 200 -9.02 -3.17 -11.30
C LEU A 200 -9.29 -3.83 -9.95
N GLN A 201 -8.31 -4.59 -9.47
CA GLN A 201 -8.29 -5.01 -8.07
C GLN A 201 -7.84 -3.82 -7.23
N VAL A 202 -8.58 -3.51 -6.17
CA VAL A 202 -8.33 -2.30 -5.37
C VAL A 202 -8.28 -2.64 -3.89
N THR A 203 -7.28 -2.09 -3.23
CA THR A 203 -7.20 -1.97 -1.78
C THR A 203 -7.05 -0.50 -1.37
N PHE A 204 -7.61 -0.13 -0.22
CA PHE A 204 -7.52 1.24 0.30
C PHE A 204 -6.62 1.27 1.53
N PRO A 205 -5.40 1.84 1.46
CA PRO A 205 -4.63 2.17 2.65
C PRO A 205 -5.39 3.20 3.49
N VAL A 206 -5.79 2.79 4.69
CA VAL A 206 -6.49 3.62 5.66
C VAL A 206 -5.70 3.65 6.95
N ARG A 207 -5.50 4.86 7.48
CA ARG A 207 -4.83 5.03 8.76
C ARG A 207 -5.66 4.39 9.88
N ALA A 208 -5.06 3.45 10.59
CA ALA A 208 -5.79 2.65 11.57
C ALA A 208 -6.25 3.44 12.80
N THR A 209 -5.50 4.47 13.22
CA THR A 209 -5.88 5.39 14.31
C THR A 209 -7.14 6.20 14.03
N SER A 210 -7.53 6.35 12.76
CA SER A 210 -8.74 7.05 12.34
C SER A 210 -9.92 6.11 12.12
N PHE A 211 -9.69 4.79 12.11
CA PHE A 211 -10.63 3.83 11.54
C PHE A 211 -11.96 3.78 12.28
N ARG A 212 -11.94 3.58 13.60
CA ARG A 212 -13.15 3.47 14.44
C ARG A 212 -14.07 4.68 14.29
N ASN A 213 -13.50 5.88 14.41
CA ASN A 213 -14.25 7.13 14.29
C ASN A 213 -14.72 7.41 12.85
N SER A 214 -14.08 6.80 11.85
CA SER A 214 -14.42 6.94 10.43
C SER A 214 -15.32 5.82 9.91
N TRP A 215 -15.71 4.85 10.74
CA TRP A 215 -16.36 3.62 10.29
C TRP A 215 -17.63 3.86 9.48
N ASN A 216 -18.44 4.84 9.86
CA ASN A 216 -19.67 5.18 9.14
C ASN A 216 -19.43 5.54 7.67
N ALA A 217 -18.30 6.16 7.35
CA ALA A 217 -17.89 6.46 5.98
C ALA A 217 -17.16 5.28 5.35
N LEU A 218 -16.18 4.71 6.06
CA LEU A 218 -15.29 3.67 5.52
C LEU A 218 -16.00 2.36 5.20
N LYS A 219 -17.10 2.02 5.89
CA LYS A 219 -17.88 0.81 5.59
C LYS A 219 -18.39 0.77 4.14
N LEU A 220 -18.57 1.93 3.50
CA LEU A 220 -18.97 2.02 2.08
C LEU A 220 -17.94 1.38 1.14
N LEU A 221 -16.66 1.34 1.52
CA LEU A 221 -15.62 0.67 0.74
C LEU A 221 -15.84 -0.86 0.67
N TYR A 222 -16.47 -1.43 1.71
CA TYR A 222 -16.77 -2.86 1.79
C TYR A 222 -18.02 -3.27 1.01
N GLU A 223 -18.81 -2.31 0.47
CA GLU A 223 -19.98 -2.61 -0.37
C GLU A 223 -19.62 -3.08 -1.79
N ASN A 224 -18.35 -2.95 -2.18
CA ASN A 224 -17.78 -3.46 -3.44
C ASN A 224 -16.87 -4.66 -3.16
N ASP A 225 -16.33 -5.35 -4.16
CA ASP A 225 -15.38 -6.46 -3.96
C ASP A 225 -13.93 -6.00 -3.67
N TRP A 226 -13.78 -4.87 -2.96
CA TRP A 226 -12.47 -4.28 -2.63
C TRP A 226 -11.94 -4.76 -1.28
N THR A 227 -10.67 -4.47 -1.01
CA THR A 227 -10.07 -4.69 0.32
C THR A 227 -9.66 -3.36 0.96
N VAL A 228 -9.33 -3.41 2.24
CA VAL A 228 -8.75 -2.28 2.98
C VAL A 228 -7.40 -2.71 3.54
N THR A 229 -6.43 -1.80 3.58
CA THR A 229 -5.16 -2.00 4.28
C THR A 229 -5.09 -1.02 5.44
N LEU A 230 -5.31 -1.51 6.66
CA LEU A 230 -5.14 -0.71 7.87
C LEU A 230 -3.66 -0.56 8.16
N TRP A 231 -3.16 0.67 8.17
CA TRP A 231 -1.76 0.95 8.41
C TRP A 231 -1.54 1.94 9.55
N TRP A 232 -0.53 1.66 10.37
CA TRP A 232 -0.04 2.56 11.41
C TRP A 232 1.33 2.08 11.93
N SER A 233 2.36 2.93 11.77
CA SER A 233 3.76 2.56 12.02
C SER A 233 4.49 3.44 13.04
N LEU A 234 3.80 4.38 13.69
CA LEU A 234 4.43 5.24 14.70
C LEU A 234 4.47 4.60 16.10
N ASP A 235 3.41 3.91 16.48
CA ASP A 235 3.23 3.31 17.80
C ASP A 235 2.21 2.17 17.74
N LYS A 236 2.12 1.38 18.83
CA LYS A 236 1.08 0.35 18.94
C LYS A 236 -0.27 1.01 19.14
N LEU A 237 -1.29 0.50 18.46
CA LEU A 237 -2.66 0.87 18.76
C LEU A 237 -3.04 0.40 20.17
N GLU A 238 -3.91 1.18 20.81
CA GLU A 238 -4.51 0.81 22.09
C GLU A 238 -5.28 -0.51 21.94
N SER A 239 -5.21 -1.38 22.96
CA SER A 239 -5.86 -2.70 22.90
C SER A 239 -7.36 -2.61 22.63
N GLU A 240 -8.05 -1.62 23.20
CA GLU A 240 -9.48 -1.42 22.95
C GLU A 240 -9.77 -1.06 21.48
N GLU A 241 -8.93 -0.23 20.86
CA GLU A 241 -9.07 0.12 19.44
C GLU A 241 -8.82 -1.11 18.56
N MET A 242 -7.79 -1.90 18.89
CA MET A 242 -7.50 -3.16 18.20
C MET A 242 -8.63 -4.17 18.31
N ASP A 243 -9.15 -4.39 19.51
CA ASP A 243 -10.24 -5.33 19.79
C ASP A 243 -11.51 -4.90 19.04
N TRP A 244 -11.81 -3.60 19.02
CA TRP A 244 -12.95 -3.07 18.27
C TRP A 244 -12.79 -3.30 16.76
N ILE A 245 -11.61 -3.01 16.19
CA ILE A 245 -11.31 -3.23 14.77
C ILE A 245 -11.48 -4.71 14.42
N TYR A 246 -10.84 -5.59 15.18
CA TYR A 246 -10.86 -7.04 14.94
C TYR A 246 -12.28 -7.61 15.04
N THR A 247 -13.00 -7.26 16.11
CA THR A 247 -14.38 -7.71 16.31
C THR A 247 -15.27 -7.25 15.16
N THR A 248 -15.11 -6.00 14.71
CA THR A 248 -15.92 -5.41 13.64
C THR A 248 -15.66 -6.09 12.29
N LEU A 249 -14.39 -6.33 11.95
CA LEU A 249 -14.00 -6.77 10.61
C LEU A 249 -13.90 -8.29 10.45
N GLU A 250 -13.53 -9.02 11.50
CA GLU A 250 -13.20 -10.45 11.40
C GLU A 250 -14.17 -11.35 12.18
N GLU A 251 -14.86 -10.83 13.20
CA GLU A 251 -15.84 -11.61 13.98
C GLU A 251 -17.30 -11.24 13.67
N GLY A 252 -17.53 -10.01 13.22
CA GLY A 252 -18.84 -9.45 12.91
C GLY A 252 -19.46 -9.98 11.62
N ASP A 253 -19.78 -9.08 10.71
CA ASP A 253 -20.46 -9.42 9.45
C ASP A 253 -19.56 -10.29 8.55
N GLU A 254 -20.06 -11.45 8.11
CA GLU A 254 -19.37 -12.37 7.19
C GLU A 254 -18.93 -11.69 5.89
N LEU A 255 -19.61 -10.62 5.46
CA LEU A 255 -19.25 -9.85 4.27
C LEU A 255 -17.97 -9.02 4.44
N LEU A 256 -17.51 -8.80 5.69
CA LEU A 256 -16.32 -8.03 6.02
C LEU A 256 -15.08 -8.92 6.22
N LYS A 257 -15.30 -10.17 6.64
CA LYS A 257 -14.23 -11.09 7.04
C LYS A 257 -13.24 -11.33 5.92
N ASN A 258 -11.96 -11.39 6.28
CA ASN A 258 -10.86 -11.64 5.35
C ASN A 258 -10.80 -10.64 4.17
N ARG A 259 -11.15 -9.37 4.42
CA ARG A 259 -11.03 -8.29 3.41
C ARG A 259 -10.13 -7.15 3.86
N THR A 260 -9.42 -7.36 4.97
CA THR A 260 -8.57 -6.35 5.57
C THR A 260 -7.15 -6.86 5.79
N TYR A 261 -6.19 -6.12 5.27
CA TYR A 261 -4.77 -6.30 5.56
C TYR A 261 -4.38 -5.41 6.75
N TYR A 262 -3.52 -5.92 7.63
CA TYR A 262 -3.11 -5.22 8.86
C TYR A 262 -1.60 -4.94 8.82
N ASP A 263 -1.22 -3.76 8.33
CA ASP A 263 0.15 -3.22 8.41
C ASP A 263 0.31 -2.42 9.72
N LEU A 264 0.25 -3.14 10.85
CA LEU A 264 0.19 -2.56 12.19
C LEU A 264 1.28 -3.13 13.09
N ILE A 265 1.89 -2.27 13.90
CA ILE A 265 2.89 -2.70 14.88
C ILE A 265 2.24 -3.64 15.92
N GLY A 266 2.78 -4.85 16.01
CA GLY A 266 2.37 -5.81 17.02
C GLY A 266 1.04 -6.51 16.74
N PHE A 267 0.51 -6.42 15.51
CA PHE A 267 -0.62 -7.25 15.09
C PHE A 267 -0.20 -8.73 15.09
N PRO A 268 -0.82 -9.58 15.92
CA PRO A 268 -0.48 -10.99 15.94
C PRO A 268 -1.11 -11.69 14.73
N VAL A 269 -0.31 -12.50 14.03
CA VAL A 269 -0.74 -13.48 13.02
C VAL A 269 -0.41 -14.89 13.51
#